data_AF-A0A1H5TWT8-F1
#
_entry.id   AF-A0A1H5TWT8-F1
#
_cell.length_a   1.000
_cell.length_b   1.000
_cell.length_c   1.000
_cell.angle_alpha   90.00
_cell.angle_beta   90.00
_cell.angle_gamma   90.00
#
_symmetry.space_group_name_H-M   'P 1'
#
loop_
_entity.id
_entity.type
_entity.pdbx_description
1 polymer ?
#
loop_
_entity_poly.entity_id
_entity_poly.type
_entity_poly.pdbx_seq_one_letter_code
_entity_poly.pdbx_strand_id
1 'polypeptide(L)'
;MHDRWSQFATALESGEPDRVNDVIDEIGEMSLDERVELFDVCFDEVTQTYEAAADGYVRQSLVRVADQLTPGIPTVMAVDNDDRSIGADEADIRDQTDAIGGFLLEALTDDDGRVRQSARRGLQDVFRTYDALGDEETLEALVIKLEEMAAEAEGKQQKDLRETKADAEFSLRSGVARLVEGFETEVDDSSNLDT
;
A
#
# COMPACT_ATOMS: atom_id res chain seq x y z
N MET A 1 -12.06 18.00 3.55
CA MET A 1 -11.58 16.66 3.92
C MET A 1 -11.88 16.29 5.38
N HIS A 2 -11.55 17.11 6.39
CA HIS A 2 -11.85 16.78 7.80
C HIS A 2 -13.32 16.39 8.10
N ASP A 3 -14.31 17.18 7.65
CA ASP A 3 -15.73 16.86 7.90
C ASP A 3 -16.19 15.54 7.24
N ARG A 4 -15.54 15.16 6.15
CA ARG A 4 -15.80 13.90 5.43
C ARG A 4 -15.20 12.74 6.22
N TRP A 5 -13.95 12.89 6.66
CA TRP A 5 -13.30 11.92 7.53
C TRP A 5 -14.05 11.68 8.84
N SER A 6 -14.57 12.71 9.52
CA SER A 6 -15.33 12.52 10.75
C SER A 6 -16.56 11.60 10.59
N GLN A 7 -17.20 11.63 9.41
CA GLN A 7 -18.32 10.73 9.10
C GLN A 7 -17.82 9.31 8.87
N PHE A 8 -16.70 9.14 8.16
CA PHE A 8 -16.06 7.86 7.95
C PHE A 8 -15.61 7.23 9.27
N ALA A 9 -14.91 7.98 10.13
CA ALA A 9 -14.47 7.52 11.45
C ALA A 9 -15.63 6.95 12.28
N THR A 10 -16.76 7.65 12.32
CA THR A 10 -17.97 7.20 13.03
C THR A 10 -18.54 5.88 12.45
N ALA A 11 -18.40 5.64 11.15
CA ALA A 11 -18.82 4.39 10.51
C ALA A 11 -17.83 3.25 10.77
N LEU A 12 -16.53 3.54 10.79
CA LEU A 12 -15.48 2.55 11.05
C LEU A 12 -15.53 2.07 12.50
N GLU A 13 -15.72 2.98 13.46
CA GLU A 13 -15.88 2.67 14.88
C GLU A 13 -17.10 1.80 15.17
N SER A 14 -18.16 1.89 14.36
CA SER A 14 -19.36 1.07 14.56
C SER A 14 -19.13 -0.40 14.17
N GLY A 15 -18.12 -0.69 13.34
CA GLY A 15 -17.82 -2.03 12.83
C GLY A 15 -18.94 -2.63 11.97
N GLU A 16 -19.93 -1.81 11.57
CA GLU A 16 -21.11 -2.28 10.82
C GLU A 16 -20.72 -2.49 9.35
N PRO A 17 -20.83 -3.73 8.81
CA PRO A 17 -20.28 -4.04 7.49
C PRO A 17 -20.80 -3.16 6.36
N ASP A 18 -22.10 -2.85 6.35
CA ASP A 18 -22.70 -2.03 5.30
C ASP A 18 -22.11 -0.60 5.33
N ARG A 19 -22.04 0.01 6.53
CA ARG A 19 -21.49 1.36 6.70
C ARG A 19 -20.00 1.43 6.37
N VAL A 20 -19.24 0.38 6.72
CA VAL A 20 -17.82 0.28 6.37
C VAL A 20 -17.63 0.15 4.87
N ASN A 21 -18.44 -0.68 4.21
CA ASN A 21 -18.33 -0.85 2.77
C ASN A 21 -18.73 0.43 2.03
N ASP A 22 -19.74 1.16 2.50
CA ASP A 22 -20.08 2.48 1.95
C ASP A 22 -18.89 3.44 2.01
N VAL A 23 -18.13 3.46 3.12
CA VAL A 23 -16.90 4.26 3.25
C VAL A 23 -15.83 3.82 2.26
N ILE A 24 -15.59 2.52 2.14
CA ILE A 24 -14.58 1.96 1.22
C ILE A 24 -14.92 2.30 -0.23
N ASP A 25 -16.18 2.12 -0.61
CA ASP A 25 -16.67 2.41 -1.96
C ASP A 25 -16.55 3.92 -2.24
N GLU A 26 -16.92 4.77 -1.29
CA GLU A 26 -16.81 6.21 -1.43
C GLU A 26 -15.35 6.66 -1.60
N ILE A 27 -14.40 6.09 -0.86
CA ILE A 27 -12.96 6.36 -1.05
C ILE A 27 -12.48 5.85 -2.40
N GLY A 28 -12.91 4.65 -2.82
CA GLY A 28 -12.54 4.07 -4.12
C GLY A 28 -13.03 4.88 -5.32
N GLU A 29 -14.13 5.61 -5.16
CA GLU A 29 -14.70 6.51 -6.18
C GLU A 29 -14.05 7.91 -6.21
N MET A 30 -13.22 8.26 -5.22
CA MET A 30 -12.52 9.54 -5.18
C MET A 30 -11.45 9.65 -6.28
N SER A 31 -11.21 10.88 -6.73
CA SER A 31 -10.05 11.19 -7.56
C SER A 31 -8.74 10.87 -6.82
N LEU A 32 -7.64 10.76 -7.57
CA LEU A 32 -6.33 10.48 -6.98
C LEU A 32 -5.91 11.60 -6.03
N ASP A 33 -6.10 12.85 -6.44
CA ASP A 33 -5.85 14.05 -5.64
C ASP A 33 -6.65 14.06 -4.32
N GLU A 34 -7.96 13.78 -4.39
CA GLU A 34 -8.80 13.66 -3.19
C GLU A 34 -8.33 12.54 -2.25
N ARG A 35 -7.80 11.42 -2.77
CA ARG A 35 -7.29 10.33 -1.92
C ARG A 35 -5.98 10.69 -1.25
N VAL A 36 -5.07 11.35 -1.96
CA VAL A 36 -3.83 11.90 -1.39
C VAL A 36 -4.19 12.87 -0.26
N GLU A 37 -5.09 13.83 -0.50
CA GLU A 37 -5.51 14.78 0.53
C GLU A 37 -6.21 14.09 1.71
N LEU A 38 -6.99 13.03 1.44
CA LEU A 38 -7.66 12.28 2.50
C LEU A 38 -6.64 11.56 3.38
N PHE A 39 -5.63 10.94 2.79
CA PHE A 39 -4.56 10.26 3.50
C PHE A 39 -3.92 11.19 4.54
N ASP A 40 -3.47 12.36 4.11
CA ASP A 40 -2.79 13.35 4.99
C ASP A 40 -3.68 13.80 6.15
N VAL A 41 -5.00 13.77 5.94
CA VAL A 41 -5.99 14.18 6.94
C VAL A 41 -6.29 13.09 7.95
N CYS A 42 -6.31 11.81 7.55
CA CYS A 42 -6.87 10.75 8.37
C CYS A 42 -5.89 9.68 8.84
N PHE A 43 -4.72 9.52 8.22
CA PHE A 43 -3.90 8.34 8.46
C PHE A 43 -3.45 8.19 9.92
N ASP A 44 -3.06 9.29 10.56
CA ASP A 44 -2.71 9.30 11.99
C ASP A 44 -3.89 8.85 12.88
N GLU A 45 -5.13 9.18 12.53
CA GLU A 45 -6.31 8.77 13.30
C GLU A 45 -6.68 7.31 13.01
N VAL A 46 -6.47 6.85 11.77
CA VAL A 46 -6.65 5.43 11.40
C VAL A 46 -5.73 4.54 12.24
N THR A 47 -4.45 4.88 12.34
CA THR A 47 -3.45 4.11 13.11
C THR A 47 -3.77 4.13 14.61
N GLN A 48 -4.06 5.30 15.18
CA GLN A 48 -4.46 5.43 16.59
C GLN A 48 -5.73 4.62 16.92
N THR A 49 -6.73 4.64 16.03
CA THR A 49 -7.97 3.89 16.23
C THR A 49 -7.72 2.39 16.13
N TYR A 50 -6.82 1.95 15.24
CA TYR A 50 -6.45 0.55 15.09
C TYR A 50 -5.81 0.00 16.36
N GLU A 51 -4.87 0.72 16.94
CA GLU A 51 -4.19 0.35 18.20
C GLU A 51 -5.16 0.29 19.38
N ALA A 52 -6.12 1.23 19.45
CA ALA A 52 -7.09 1.30 20.54
C ALA A 52 -8.24 0.27 20.41
N ALA A 53 -8.49 -0.25 19.20
CA ALA A 53 -9.64 -1.08 18.92
C ALA A 53 -9.49 -2.51 19.46
N ALA A 54 -10.34 -2.88 20.43
CA ALA A 54 -10.43 -4.24 20.93
C ALA A 54 -11.09 -5.21 19.92
N ASP A 55 -12.00 -4.71 19.06
CA ASP A 55 -12.75 -5.53 18.10
C ASP A 55 -11.95 -5.75 16.80
N GLY A 56 -11.71 -7.03 16.48
CA GLY A 56 -11.03 -7.43 15.24
C GLY A 56 -11.79 -7.05 13.96
N TYR A 57 -13.12 -6.87 14.00
CA TYR A 57 -13.87 -6.33 12.87
C TYR A 57 -13.53 -4.85 12.63
N VAL A 58 -13.45 -4.04 13.68
CA VAL A 58 -13.07 -2.62 13.58
C VAL A 58 -11.64 -2.51 13.06
N ARG A 59 -10.70 -3.28 13.64
CA ARG A 59 -9.32 -3.35 13.14
C ARG A 59 -9.23 -3.76 11.67
N GLN A 60 -10.03 -4.75 11.25
CA GLN A 60 -10.08 -5.16 9.85
C GLN A 60 -10.61 -4.04 8.95
N SER A 61 -11.65 -3.32 9.38
CA SER A 61 -12.22 -2.19 8.63
C SER A 61 -11.19 -1.09 8.41
N LEU A 62 -10.43 -0.74 9.45
CA LEU A 62 -9.36 0.27 9.37
C LEU A 62 -8.26 -0.15 8.40
N VAL A 63 -7.85 -1.42 8.41
CA VAL A 63 -6.89 -1.96 7.44
C VAL A 63 -7.41 -1.88 6.00
N ARG A 64 -8.68 -2.17 5.78
CA ARG A 64 -9.30 -2.06 4.45
C ARG A 64 -9.43 -0.61 3.98
N VAL A 65 -9.60 0.35 4.88
CA VAL A 65 -9.59 1.78 4.54
C VAL A 65 -8.18 2.26 4.22
N ALA A 66 -7.18 1.90 5.03
CA ALA A 66 -5.78 2.22 4.76
C ALA A 66 -5.33 1.70 3.39
N ASP A 67 -5.74 0.49 3.03
CA ASP A 67 -5.51 -0.10 1.70
C ASP A 67 -6.04 0.79 0.56
N GLN A 68 -7.26 1.34 0.68
CA GLN A 68 -7.82 2.25 -0.33
C GLN A 68 -7.10 3.60 -0.43
N LEU A 69 -6.37 3.99 0.62
CA LEU A 69 -5.58 5.22 0.66
C LEU A 69 -4.18 5.04 0.06
N THR A 70 -3.78 3.80 -0.28
CA THR A 70 -2.49 3.55 -0.95
C THR A 70 -2.44 4.36 -2.24
N PRO A 71 -1.39 5.20 -2.45
CA PRO A 71 -1.27 6.00 -3.67
C PRO A 71 -1.39 5.14 -4.93
N GLY A 72 -0.72 3.98 -4.96
CA GLY A 72 -0.87 3.01 -6.03
C GLY A 72 -0.21 3.42 -7.35
N ILE A 73 -0.12 2.47 -8.27
CA ILE A 73 0.40 2.69 -9.64
C ILE A 73 -0.26 3.87 -10.36
N PRO A 74 -1.60 4.10 -10.29
CA PRO A 74 -2.21 5.21 -11.00
C PRO A 74 -1.69 6.58 -10.57
N THR A 75 -1.37 6.76 -9.28
CA THR A 75 -0.83 8.04 -8.77
C THR A 75 0.61 8.24 -9.23
N VAL A 76 1.43 7.18 -9.21
CA VAL A 76 2.81 7.20 -9.76
C VAL A 76 2.78 7.61 -11.23
N MET A 77 1.94 6.96 -12.05
CA MET A 77 1.84 7.28 -13.48
C MET A 77 1.37 8.70 -13.74
N ALA A 78 0.47 9.23 -12.92
CA ALA A 78 -0.01 10.60 -13.09
C ALA A 78 1.10 11.62 -12.79
N VAL A 79 1.91 11.38 -11.76
CA VAL A 79 3.11 12.20 -11.48
C VAL A 79 4.14 12.09 -12.62
N ASP A 80 4.43 10.88 -13.11
CA ASP A 80 5.36 10.68 -14.24
C ASP A 80 4.92 11.41 -15.53
N ASN A 81 3.61 11.58 -15.72
CA ASN A 81 3.04 12.29 -16.87
C ASN A 81 2.91 13.81 -16.66
N ASP A 82 3.50 14.37 -15.60
CA ASP A 82 3.37 15.78 -15.20
C ASP A 82 1.89 16.21 -15.06
N ASP A 83 1.01 15.32 -14.59
CA ASP A 83 -0.41 15.62 -14.41
C ASP A 83 -0.62 16.60 -13.24
N ARG A 84 -0.77 17.88 -13.58
CA ARG A 84 -0.98 18.97 -12.62
C ARG A 84 -2.33 18.95 -11.89
N SER A 85 -3.20 17.98 -12.19
CA SER A 85 -4.43 17.77 -11.42
C SER A 85 -4.19 17.06 -10.09
N ILE A 86 -3.00 16.48 -9.89
CA ILE A 86 -2.57 15.90 -8.63
C ILE A 86 -1.59 16.85 -7.94
N GLY A 87 -1.90 17.19 -6.68
CA GLY A 87 -1.07 18.08 -5.86
C GLY A 87 0.16 17.43 -5.22
N ALA A 88 0.35 16.12 -5.44
CA ALA A 88 1.46 15.32 -4.90
C ALA A 88 2.63 15.22 -5.88
N ASP A 89 3.85 15.13 -5.34
CA ASP A 89 5.04 14.72 -6.09
C ASP A 89 5.49 13.29 -5.75
N GLU A 90 6.59 12.82 -6.39
CA GLU A 90 7.13 11.48 -6.15
C GLU A 90 7.53 11.26 -4.68
N ALA A 91 8.01 12.30 -3.99
CA ALA A 91 8.40 12.19 -2.59
C ALA A 91 7.18 12.03 -1.69
N ASP A 92 6.10 12.78 -1.96
CA ASP A 92 4.82 12.61 -1.25
C ASP A 92 4.29 11.18 -1.44
N ILE A 93 4.29 10.64 -2.66
CA ILE A 93 3.86 9.26 -2.93
C ILE A 93 4.70 8.26 -2.14
N ARG A 94 6.03 8.45 -2.10
CA ARG A 94 6.93 7.56 -1.35
C ARG A 94 6.63 7.61 0.15
N ASP A 95 6.51 8.81 0.73
CA ASP A 95 6.21 9.00 2.15
C ASP A 95 4.88 8.37 2.56
N GLN A 96 3.82 8.55 1.75
CA GLN A 96 2.52 7.92 2.00
C GLN A 96 2.59 6.39 1.87
N THR A 97 3.34 5.87 0.89
CA THR A 97 3.55 4.44 0.68
C THR A 97 4.33 3.81 1.85
N ASP A 98 5.37 4.48 2.35
CA ASP A 98 6.14 4.08 3.52
C ASP A 98 5.27 3.97 4.77
N ALA A 99 4.45 4.99 5.00
CA ALA A 99 3.55 5.05 6.14
C ALA A 99 2.52 3.89 6.12
N ILE A 100 1.87 3.65 4.98
CA ILE A 100 0.93 2.54 4.79
C ILE A 100 1.64 1.20 4.91
N GLY A 101 2.81 1.05 4.29
CA GLY A 101 3.62 -0.17 4.37
C GLY A 101 3.95 -0.53 5.82
N GLY A 102 4.40 0.43 6.61
CA GLY A 102 4.67 0.25 8.04
C GLY A 102 3.44 -0.22 8.81
N PHE A 103 2.30 0.45 8.62
CA PHE A 103 1.03 0.09 9.26
C PHE A 103 0.55 -1.33 8.87
N LEU A 104 0.62 -1.68 7.59
CA LEU A 104 0.17 -2.99 7.11
C LEU A 104 1.11 -4.12 7.57
N LEU A 105 2.41 -3.86 7.72
CA LEU A 105 3.34 -4.83 8.34
C LEU A 105 2.96 -5.13 9.79
N GLU A 106 2.60 -4.11 10.57
CA GLU A 106 2.10 -4.32 11.93
C GLU A 106 0.81 -5.15 11.91
N ALA A 107 -0.16 -4.78 11.07
CA ALA A 107 -1.43 -5.49 10.94
C ALA A 107 -1.29 -6.93 10.43
N LEU A 108 -0.21 -7.25 9.71
CA LEU A 108 0.13 -8.61 9.30
C LEU A 108 0.49 -9.53 10.48
N THR A 109 0.73 -8.97 11.67
CA THR A 109 0.98 -9.73 12.89
C THR A 109 -0.23 -9.78 13.84
N ASP A 110 -1.36 -9.18 13.47
CA ASP A 110 -2.58 -9.16 14.30
C ASP A 110 -3.03 -10.58 14.70
N ASP A 111 -3.60 -10.72 15.89
CA ASP A 111 -4.16 -11.99 16.38
C ASP A 111 -5.34 -12.47 15.52
N ASP A 112 -6.14 -11.54 14.98
CA ASP A 112 -7.27 -11.84 14.11
C ASP A 112 -6.78 -12.12 12.68
N GLY A 113 -7.00 -13.35 12.21
CA GLY A 113 -6.59 -13.76 10.87
C GLY A 113 -7.25 -13.00 9.72
N ARG A 114 -8.37 -12.31 9.95
CA ARG A 114 -9.05 -11.50 8.92
C ARG A 114 -8.36 -10.15 8.74
N VAL A 115 -7.81 -9.60 9.83
CA VAL A 115 -6.96 -8.42 9.79
C VAL A 115 -5.70 -8.75 9.01
N ARG A 116 -4.99 -9.83 9.37
CA ARG A 116 -3.80 -10.29 8.64
C ARG A 116 -4.04 -10.53 7.16
N GLN A 117 -5.17 -11.14 6.80
CA GLN A 117 -5.54 -11.37 5.40
C GLN A 117 -5.76 -10.06 4.64
N SER A 118 -6.36 -9.04 5.29
CA SER A 118 -6.58 -7.73 4.67
C SER A 118 -5.26 -6.98 4.52
N ALA A 119 -4.40 -7.04 5.55
CA ALA A 119 -3.07 -6.43 5.54
C ALA A 119 -2.19 -6.99 4.43
N ARG A 120 -2.17 -8.32 4.26
CA ARG A 120 -1.45 -8.96 3.17
C ARG A 120 -1.92 -8.47 1.79
N ARG A 121 -3.23 -8.27 1.59
CA ARG A 121 -3.74 -7.76 0.32
C ARG A 121 -3.22 -6.35 0.04
N GLY A 122 -3.32 -5.44 1.01
CA GLY A 122 -2.82 -4.08 0.82
C GLY A 122 -1.31 -4.00 0.63
N LEU A 123 -0.54 -4.89 1.26
CA LEU A 123 0.91 -4.96 1.02
C LEU A 123 1.24 -5.30 -0.44
N GLN A 124 0.38 -6.01 -1.17
CA GLN A 124 0.61 -6.22 -2.61
C GLN A 124 0.56 -4.91 -3.40
N ASP A 125 -0.31 -3.98 -3.03
CA ASP A 125 -0.41 -2.67 -3.68
C ASP A 125 0.75 -1.75 -3.24
N VAL A 126 1.21 -1.85 -1.99
CA VAL A 126 2.47 -1.21 -1.54
C VAL A 126 3.66 -1.70 -2.38
N PHE A 127 3.83 -3.02 -2.55
CA PHE A 127 4.96 -3.54 -3.33
C PHE A 127 4.90 -3.11 -4.79
N ARG A 128 3.71 -3.09 -5.38
CA ARG A 128 3.49 -2.59 -6.74
C ARG A 128 3.78 -1.10 -6.88
N THR A 129 3.53 -0.33 -5.83
CA THR A 129 3.79 1.11 -5.83
C THR A 129 5.29 1.38 -5.80
N TYR A 130 6.05 0.72 -4.93
CA TYR A 130 7.52 0.80 -4.96
C TYR A 130 8.12 0.31 -6.28
N ASP A 131 7.59 -0.80 -6.82
CA ASP A 131 8.02 -1.34 -8.11
C ASP A 131 7.76 -0.33 -9.26
N ALA A 132 6.65 0.43 -9.20
CA ALA A 132 6.37 1.50 -10.16
C ALA A 132 7.27 2.74 -9.95
N LEU A 133 7.64 3.04 -8.71
CA LEU A 133 8.61 4.09 -8.36
C LEU A 133 10.06 3.70 -8.68
N GLY A 134 10.32 2.45 -9.09
CA GLY A 134 11.68 1.93 -9.27
C GLY A 134 12.47 1.80 -7.97
N ASP A 135 11.79 1.73 -6.81
CA ASP A 135 12.40 1.70 -5.48
C ASP A 135 12.73 0.25 -5.06
N GLU A 136 13.71 -0.33 -5.74
CA GLU A 136 14.17 -1.70 -5.48
C GLU A 136 14.79 -1.86 -4.09
N GLU A 137 15.51 -0.83 -3.60
CA GLU A 137 16.16 -0.84 -2.28
C GLU A 137 15.12 -1.04 -1.16
N THR A 138 14.00 -0.32 -1.23
CA THR A 138 12.93 -0.46 -0.25
C THR A 138 12.24 -1.82 -0.35
N LEU A 139 12.01 -2.34 -1.55
CA LEU A 139 11.48 -3.70 -1.74
C LEU A 139 12.41 -4.78 -1.15
N GLU A 140 13.72 -4.67 -1.34
CA GLU A 140 14.71 -5.56 -0.72
C GLU A 140 14.67 -5.48 0.81
N ALA A 141 14.60 -4.27 1.37
CA ALA A 141 14.46 -4.06 2.80
C ALA A 141 13.18 -4.70 3.35
N LEU A 142 12.06 -4.61 2.63
CA LEU A 142 10.79 -5.26 3.00
C LEU A 142 10.89 -6.79 2.99
N VAL A 143 11.58 -7.37 2.01
CA VAL A 143 11.84 -8.82 1.95
C VAL A 143 12.63 -9.28 3.19
N ILE A 144 13.67 -8.54 3.58
CA ILE A 144 14.46 -8.83 4.78
C ILE A 144 13.60 -8.69 6.03
N LYS A 145 12.83 -7.59 6.15
CA LYS A 145 11.96 -7.34 7.29
C LYS A 145 10.92 -8.44 7.49
N LEU A 146 10.27 -8.89 6.41
CA LEU A 146 9.30 -9.99 6.46
C LEU A 146 9.94 -11.32 6.87
N GLU A 147 11.19 -11.57 6.48
CA GLU A 147 11.95 -12.74 6.94
C GLU A 147 12.24 -12.69 8.43
N GLU A 148 12.70 -11.55 8.95
CA GLU A 148 12.96 -11.34 10.37
C GLU A 148 11.68 -11.56 11.19
N MET A 149 10.57 -10.94 10.79
CA MET A 149 9.27 -11.10 11.45
C MET A 149 8.80 -12.56 11.40
N ALA A 150 8.99 -13.25 10.27
CA ALA A 150 8.65 -14.67 10.16
C ALA A 150 9.52 -15.56 11.04
N ALA A 151 10.77 -15.19 11.33
CA ALA A 151 11.64 -15.94 12.23
C ALA A 151 11.15 -15.88 13.69
N GLU A 152 10.50 -14.79 14.07
CA GLU A 152 9.99 -14.55 15.43
C GLU A 152 8.53 -15.03 15.62
N ALA A 153 7.77 -15.14 14.54
CA ALA A 153 6.39 -15.57 14.58
C ALA A 153 6.24 -17.10 14.59
N GLU A 154 5.06 -17.57 15.03
CA GLU A 154 4.68 -18.98 15.02
C GLU A 154 3.36 -19.23 14.29
N GLY A 155 3.10 -20.50 13.96
CA GLY A 155 1.80 -20.95 13.45
C GLY A 155 1.32 -20.22 12.19
N LYS A 156 0.11 -19.65 12.25
CA LYS A 156 -0.52 -18.99 11.10
C LYS A 156 0.11 -17.64 10.77
N GLN A 157 0.49 -16.84 11.77
CA GLN A 157 1.19 -15.57 11.56
C GLN A 157 2.48 -15.78 10.77
N GLN A 158 3.29 -16.76 11.18
CA GLN A 158 4.52 -17.11 10.47
C GLN A 158 4.26 -17.51 9.01
N LYS A 159 3.19 -18.27 8.76
CA LYS A 159 2.81 -18.66 7.40
C LYS A 159 2.44 -17.43 6.57
N ASP A 160 1.57 -16.56 7.10
CA ASP A 160 1.09 -15.37 6.40
C ASP A 160 2.27 -14.41 6.07
N LEU A 161 3.24 -14.28 6.98
CA LEU A 161 4.48 -13.52 6.77
C LEU A 161 5.36 -14.10 5.65
N ARG A 162 5.59 -15.41 5.63
CA ARG A 162 6.38 -16.06 4.57
C ARG A 162 5.72 -15.95 3.20
N GLU A 163 4.40 -16.10 3.15
CA GLU A 163 3.67 -15.94 1.89
C GLU A 163 3.71 -14.49 1.40
N THR A 164 3.64 -13.51 2.31
CA THR A 164 3.80 -12.08 1.95
C THR A 164 5.22 -11.75 1.52
N LYS A 165 6.25 -12.35 2.14
CA LYS A 165 7.65 -12.26 1.68
C LYS A 165 7.79 -12.73 0.23
N ALA A 166 7.19 -13.87 -0.10
CA ALA A 166 7.23 -14.41 -1.46
C ALA A 166 6.54 -13.48 -2.48
N ASP A 167 5.47 -12.78 -2.06
CA ASP A 167 4.81 -11.76 -2.88
C ASP A 167 5.76 -10.55 -3.13
N ALA A 168 6.49 -10.08 -2.11
CA ALA A 168 7.49 -9.00 -2.26
C ALA A 168 8.66 -9.40 -3.17
N GLU A 169 9.22 -10.60 -2.99
CA GLU A 169 10.27 -11.14 -3.86
C GLU A 169 9.82 -11.27 -5.32
N PHE A 170 8.54 -11.57 -5.54
CA PHE A 170 7.98 -11.64 -6.88
C PHE A 170 7.95 -10.26 -7.54
N SER A 171 7.52 -9.21 -6.83
CA SER A 171 7.54 -7.84 -7.32
C SER A 171 8.96 -7.41 -7.72
N LEU A 172 9.95 -7.63 -6.84
CA LEU A 172 11.36 -7.31 -7.10
C LEU A 172 11.88 -7.97 -8.40
N ARG A 173 11.63 -9.27 -8.58
CA ARG A 173 12.03 -9.98 -9.81
C ARG A 173 11.35 -9.43 -11.06
N SER A 174 10.10 -8.99 -10.93
CA SER A 174 9.33 -8.46 -12.05
C SER A 174 9.80 -7.08 -12.50
N GLY A 175 10.21 -6.21 -11.56
CA GLY A 175 10.86 -4.92 -11.85
C GLY A 175 12.17 -5.11 -12.60
N VAL A 176 13.05 -5.96 -12.07
CA VAL A 176 14.35 -6.30 -12.70
C VAL A 176 14.18 -6.81 -14.14
N ALA A 177 13.18 -7.66 -14.39
CA ALA A 177 12.92 -8.16 -15.74
C ALA A 177 12.56 -7.03 -16.72
N ARG A 178 11.73 -6.06 -16.30
CA ARG A 178 11.36 -4.90 -17.13
C ARG A 178 12.55 -3.98 -17.40
N LEU A 179 13.44 -3.79 -16.42
CA LEU A 179 14.68 -3.03 -16.62
C LEU A 179 15.56 -3.68 -17.70
N VAL A 180 15.78 -5.00 -17.62
CA VAL A 180 16.59 -5.73 -18.62
C VAL A 180 16.00 -5.61 -20.03
N GLU A 181 14.67 -5.73 -20.18
CA GLU A 181 13.99 -5.53 -21.48
C GLU A 181 14.13 -4.08 -22.00
N GLY A 182 14.07 -3.08 -21.10
CA GLY A 182 14.32 -1.67 -21.42
C GLY A 182 15.75 -1.43 -21.93
N PHE A 183 16.74 -2.07 -21.30
CA PHE A 183 18.15 -1.99 -21.74
C PHE A 183 18.36 -2.63 -23.12
N GLU A 184 17.69 -3.75 -23.44
CA GLU A 184 17.80 -4.37 -24.76
C GLU A 184 17.17 -3.51 -25.86
N THR A 185 16.10 -2.77 -25.56
CA THR A 185 15.44 -1.87 -26.52
C THR A 185 16.21 -0.57 -26.76
N GLU A 186 16.82 0.04 -25.73
CA GLU A 186 17.68 1.23 -25.91
C GLU A 186 18.98 0.94 -26.68
N VAL A 187 19.55 -0.26 -26.53
CA VAL A 187 20.76 -0.68 -27.25
C VAL A 187 20.47 -0.98 -28.73
N ASP A 188 19.28 -1.51 -29.05
CA ASP A 188 18.86 -1.75 -30.43
C ASP A 188 18.62 -0.43 -31.20
N ASP A 189 17.99 0.56 -30.55
CA ASP A 189 17.66 1.85 -31.17
C ASP A 189 18.89 2.76 -31.37
N SER A 190 19.89 2.64 -30.50
CA SER A 190 21.19 3.34 -30.64
C SER A 190 22.14 2.68 -31.65
N SER A 191 21.82 1.48 -32.15
CA SER A 191 22.60 0.78 -33.17
C SER A 191 22.11 1.00 -34.62
N ASN A 192 21.00 1.74 -34.81
CA ASN A 192 20.43 2.09 -36.12
C ASN A 192 20.79 3.50 -36.63
N LEU A 193 21.81 4.15 -36.05
CA LEU A 193 22.41 5.38 -36.55
C LEU A 193 23.77 5.11 -37.23
N ASP A 194 23.77 4.27 -38.26
CA ASP A 194 24.78 4.30 -39.33
C ASP A 194 24.39 3.29 -40.43
N THR A 195 23.61 3.71 -41.44
CA THR A 195 23.98 3.68 -42.88
C THR A 195 22.96 4.39 -43.77
#